data_AF-A0A452G632-F1
#
_entry.id   AF-A0A452G632-F1
#
_cell.length_a   1.000
_cell.length_b   1.000
_cell.length_c   1.000
_cell.angle_alpha   90.00
_cell.angle_beta   90.00
_cell.angle_gamma   90.00
#
_symmetry.space_group_name_H-M   'P 1'
#
loop_
_entity.id
_entity.type
_entity.pdbx_description
1 polymer ?
#
loop_
_entity_poly.entity_id
_entity_poly.type
_entity_poly.pdbx_seq_one_letter_code
_entity_poly.pdbx_strand_id
1 'polypeptide(L)'
;SLQQFVNYSSDFLPWTTGSWHFCSRILALVSPGKGEHGKPYPLTEEDHDDSAYRENGFNIFVSNNIALERSLPDIRHANCKHKMYLERLPNTSIIIPFHNEGWTSLLRTIHSIINRTPESLIAEIILVDDFSDRGKSLLIPFYVILLSPA
;
A
#
# COMPACT_ATOMS: atom_id res chain seq x y z
N SER A 1 16.78 45.69 14.43
CA SER A 1 17.05 44.99 13.16
C SER A 1 17.85 43.73 13.46
N LEU A 2 17.41 42.59 12.92
CA LEU A 2 18.11 41.31 12.73
C LEU A 2 18.85 40.60 13.89
N GLN A 3 18.89 41.11 15.12
CA GLN A 3 19.50 40.40 16.27
C GLN A 3 18.48 39.76 17.23
N GLN A 4 17.19 40.04 17.05
CA GLN A 4 16.13 39.47 17.90
C GLN A 4 15.51 38.18 17.35
N PHE A 5 15.83 37.80 16.10
CA PHE A 5 15.31 36.60 15.44
C PHE A 5 16.15 35.34 15.67
N VAL A 6 17.39 35.47 16.17
CA VAL A 6 18.28 34.32 16.38
C VAL A 6 18.09 33.69 17.77
N ASN A 7 17.53 34.42 18.74
CA ASN A 7 17.41 33.95 20.13
C ASN A 7 16.03 33.36 20.49
N TYR A 8 15.12 33.19 19.53
CA TYR A 8 13.80 32.58 19.76
C TYR A 8 13.67 31.14 19.23
N SER A 9 14.78 30.54 18.78
CA SER A 9 14.78 29.18 18.21
C SER A 9 15.40 28.13 19.13
N SER A 10 15.63 28.47 20.41
CA SER A 10 16.19 27.57 21.43
C SER A 10 15.17 26.65 22.11
N ASP A 11 13.88 26.70 21.73
CA ASP A 11 12.81 25.85 22.28
C ASP A 11 12.41 24.68 21.36
N PHE A 12 13.25 24.32 20.38
CA PHE A 12 13.02 23.11 19.60
C PHE A 12 13.41 21.88 20.42
N LEU A 13 12.40 21.16 20.91
CA LEU A 13 12.47 19.78 21.38
C LEU A 13 13.45 18.96 20.53
N PRO A 14 14.29 18.07 21.09
CA PRO A 14 15.21 17.28 20.30
C PRO A 14 14.41 16.47 19.28
N TRP A 15 14.58 16.75 17.98
CA TRP A 15 14.03 15.91 16.93
C TRP A 15 14.73 14.56 17.01
N THR A 16 14.16 13.62 17.74
CA THR A 16 14.62 12.25 17.73
C THR A 16 14.34 11.70 16.33
N THR A 17 15.41 11.31 15.62
CA THR A 17 15.30 10.70 14.29
C THR A 17 15.25 9.19 14.46
N GLY A 18 14.18 8.56 13.98
CA GLY A 18 13.93 7.13 14.04
C GLY A 18 14.09 6.45 12.68
N SER A 19 14.40 5.16 12.71
CA SER A 19 14.37 4.32 11.51
C SER A 19 12.95 3.78 11.32
N TRP A 20 12.25 4.30 10.31
CA TRP A 20 10.96 3.76 9.86
C TRP A 20 11.11 2.58 8.90
N HIS A 21 12.33 2.09 8.72
CA HIS A 21 12.55 0.84 8.01
C HIS A 21 12.04 -0.32 8.86
N PHE A 22 10.80 -0.74 8.60
CA PHE A 22 10.25 -1.97 9.16
C PHE A 22 11.07 -3.18 8.66
N CYS A 23 12.07 -3.58 9.44
CA CYS A 23 12.92 -4.73 9.15
C CYS A 23 12.15 -6.06 9.25
N SER A 24 10.98 -6.08 9.90
CA SER A 24 10.28 -7.30 10.29
C SER A 24 9.28 -7.87 9.28
N ARG A 25 9.13 -7.30 8.07
CA ARG A 25 8.34 -7.91 6.97
C ARG A 25 9.20 -8.36 5.79
N ILE A 26 10.46 -8.69 6.08
CA ILE A 26 11.29 -9.60 5.28
C ILE A 26 10.86 -11.07 5.50
N LEU A 27 9.72 -11.35 6.17
CA LEU A 27 9.05 -12.66 6.12
C LEU A 27 8.44 -12.99 4.74
N ALA A 28 8.56 -12.07 3.77
CA ALA A 28 8.38 -12.33 2.36
C ALA A 28 9.47 -13.23 1.73
N LEU A 29 10.52 -13.64 2.48
CA LEU A 29 11.64 -14.39 1.92
C LEU A 29 11.34 -15.85 1.54
N VAL A 30 10.19 -16.43 1.94
CA VAL A 30 9.95 -17.88 1.76
C VAL A 30 8.48 -18.22 1.53
N SER A 31 7.74 -17.44 0.74
CA SER A 31 6.49 -17.96 0.17
C SER A 31 6.71 -18.30 -1.29
N PRO A 32 6.86 -19.58 -1.67
CA PRO A 32 6.88 -19.95 -3.07
C PRO A 32 5.48 -19.73 -3.65
N GLY A 33 5.38 -18.87 -4.67
CA GLY A 33 4.09 -18.54 -5.28
C GLY A 33 4.23 -17.86 -6.63
N LYS A 34 3.18 -17.96 -7.45
CA LYS A 34 3.10 -17.24 -8.73
C LYS A 34 3.08 -15.73 -8.45
N GLY A 35 3.93 -14.97 -9.12
CA GLY A 35 4.00 -13.50 -8.96
C GLY A 35 4.77 -12.99 -7.74
N GLU A 36 5.34 -13.89 -6.91
CA GLU A 36 6.15 -13.54 -5.75
C GLU A 36 7.48 -12.87 -6.14
N HIS A 37 7.97 -11.99 -5.28
CA HIS A 37 9.12 -11.13 -5.53
C HIS A 37 9.01 -10.31 -6.82
N GLY A 38 7.79 -10.02 -7.26
CA GLY A 38 7.53 -9.34 -8.53
C GLY A 38 7.96 -10.13 -9.77
N LYS A 39 8.19 -11.44 -9.66
CA LYS A 39 8.48 -12.29 -10.81
C LYS A 39 7.28 -12.33 -11.77
N PRO A 40 7.52 -12.48 -13.08
CA PRO A 40 6.43 -12.64 -14.04
C PRO A 40 5.60 -13.89 -13.72
N TYR A 41 4.29 -13.82 -13.97
CA TYR A 41 3.40 -14.97 -13.88
C TYR A 41 3.66 -15.91 -15.08
N PRO A 42 3.82 -17.23 -14.87
CA PRO A 42 3.98 -18.17 -15.97
C PRO A 42 2.64 -18.33 -16.70
N LEU A 43 2.51 -17.72 -17.88
CA LEU A 43 1.30 -17.76 -18.68
C LEU A 43 1.07 -19.15 -19.30
N THR A 44 -0.17 -19.60 -19.34
CA THR A 44 -0.65 -20.74 -20.14
C THR A 44 -1.44 -20.22 -21.36
N GLU A 45 -1.77 -21.10 -22.32
CA GLU A 45 -2.59 -20.74 -23.49
C GLU A 45 -3.96 -20.12 -23.11
N GLU A 46 -4.51 -20.51 -21.96
CA GLU A 46 -5.76 -19.96 -21.41
C GLU A 46 -5.60 -18.51 -20.93
N ASP A 47 -4.39 -18.11 -20.53
CA ASP A 47 -4.07 -16.77 -20.03
C ASP A 47 -3.91 -15.73 -21.15
N HIS A 48 -3.79 -16.20 -22.40
CA HIS A 48 -3.62 -15.37 -23.59
C HIS A 48 -4.95 -14.90 -24.21
N ASP A 49 -6.09 -15.26 -23.61
CA ASP A 49 -7.39 -14.79 -24.10
C ASP A 49 -7.55 -13.27 -23.90
N ASP A 50 -7.78 -12.56 -25.00
CA ASP A 50 -8.07 -11.13 -25.02
C ASP A 50 -9.29 -10.76 -24.15
N SER A 51 -10.20 -11.71 -23.90
CA SER A 51 -11.32 -11.51 -22.99
C SER A 51 -10.89 -11.09 -21.58
N ALA A 52 -9.72 -11.55 -21.10
CA ALA A 52 -9.19 -11.25 -19.78
C ALA A 52 -8.82 -9.77 -19.59
N TYR A 53 -8.67 -9.00 -20.68
CA TYR A 53 -8.30 -7.59 -20.66
C TYR A 53 -9.50 -6.64 -20.83
N ARG A 54 -10.63 -7.12 -21.37
CA ARG A 54 -11.75 -6.26 -21.80
C ARG A 54 -12.38 -5.45 -20.68
N GLU A 55 -12.44 -6.01 -19.47
CA GLU A 55 -13.18 -5.41 -18.36
C GLU A 55 -12.38 -4.40 -17.54
N ASN A 56 -11.04 -4.52 -17.52
CA ASN A 56 -10.19 -3.74 -16.60
C ASN A 56 -8.95 -3.13 -17.29
N GLY A 57 -8.70 -3.41 -18.57
CA GLY A 57 -7.49 -2.97 -19.28
C GLY A 57 -6.21 -3.70 -18.88
N PHE A 58 -6.31 -4.70 -17.99
CA PHE A 58 -5.22 -5.59 -17.58
C PHE A 58 -5.75 -7.03 -17.43
N ASN A 59 -4.87 -8.02 -17.44
CA ASN A 59 -5.23 -9.42 -17.32
C ASN A 59 -5.80 -9.75 -15.92
N ILE A 60 -7.13 -9.76 -15.81
CA ILE A 60 -7.81 -10.04 -14.54
C ILE A 60 -7.61 -11.48 -14.08
N PHE A 61 -7.45 -12.42 -15.01
CA PHE A 61 -7.22 -13.83 -14.69
C PHE A 61 -5.88 -14.02 -13.99
N VAL A 62 -4.81 -13.45 -14.55
CA VAL A 62 -3.48 -13.44 -13.91
C VAL A 62 -3.55 -12.75 -12.55
N SER A 63 -4.24 -11.61 -12.47
CA SER A 63 -4.45 -10.88 -11.21
C SER A 63 -5.12 -11.72 -10.12
N ASN A 64 -6.10 -12.56 -10.49
CA ASN A 64 -6.81 -13.44 -9.57
C ASN A 64 -5.96 -14.61 -9.07
N ASN A 65 -4.99 -15.06 -9.87
CA ASN A 65 -4.12 -16.17 -9.55
C ASN A 65 -2.81 -15.75 -8.83
N ILE A 66 -2.62 -14.45 -8.62
CA ILE A 66 -1.51 -13.89 -7.83
C ILE A 66 -2.02 -13.58 -6.44
N ALA A 67 -1.24 -13.95 -5.41
CA ALA A 67 -1.59 -13.70 -4.02
C ALA A 67 -1.86 -12.20 -3.74
N LEU A 68 -2.87 -11.92 -2.91
CA LEU A 68 -3.19 -10.55 -2.47
C LEU A 68 -2.05 -9.92 -1.68
N GLU A 69 -1.28 -10.72 -0.95
CA GLU A 69 -0.18 -10.29 -0.09
C GLU A 69 1.21 -10.53 -0.71
N ARG A 70 1.30 -10.60 -2.04
CA ARG A 70 2.56 -10.93 -2.70
C ARG A 70 3.72 -10.01 -2.30
N SER A 71 4.91 -10.59 -2.22
CA SER A 71 6.14 -9.85 -2.02
C SER A 71 6.58 -9.11 -3.29
N LEU A 72 7.30 -8.01 -3.10
CA LEU A 72 7.89 -7.22 -4.18
C LEU A 72 9.41 -7.13 -3.96
N PRO A 73 10.20 -7.02 -5.06
CA PRO A 73 11.63 -6.84 -4.95
C PRO A 73 11.92 -5.40 -4.49
N ASP A 74 12.92 -5.24 -3.62
CA ASP A 74 13.37 -3.91 -3.22
C ASP A 74 14.30 -3.32 -4.29
N ILE A 75 13.71 -2.57 -5.23
CA ILE A 75 14.42 -1.88 -6.32
C ILE A 75 14.90 -0.46 -5.93
N ARG A 76 14.75 -0.06 -4.66
CA ARG A 76 15.14 1.29 -4.21
C ARG A 76 16.65 1.45 -4.23
N HIS A 77 17.11 2.69 -4.35
CA HIS A 77 18.53 3.01 -4.25
C HIS A 77 19.10 2.55 -2.89
N ALA A 78 20.33 2.02 -2.87
CA ALA A 78 20.94 1.44 -1.65
C ALA A 78 20.95 2.42 -0.46
N ASN A 79 21.15 3.72 -0.72
CA ASN A 79 21.12 4.77 0.31
C ASN A 79 19.74 4.95 0.96
N CYS A 80 18.63 4.54 0.32
CA CYS A 80 17.30 4.66 0.91
C CYS A 80 17.19 3.87 2.22
N LYS A 81 17.87 2.71 2.32
CA LYS A 81 17.86 1.84 3.51
C LYS A 81 18.45 2.49 4.78
N HIS A 82 19.25 3.54 4.60
CA HIS A 82 19.93 4.24 5.68
C HIS A 82 19.27 5.59 6.02
N LYS A 83 18.17 5.95 5.33
CA LYS A 83 17.46 7.20 5.63
C LYS A 83 16.71 7.09 6.96
N MET A 84 16.88 8.11 7.79
CA MET A 84 16.15 8.30 9.04
C MET A 84 15.10 9.40 8.85
N TYR A 85 13.96 9.26 9.52
CA TYR A 85 12.90 10.28 9.51
C TYR A 85 12.56 10.66 10.96
N LEU A 86 11.73 11.68 11.16
CA LEU A 86 11.28 12.08 12.48
C LEU A 86 10.55 10.93 13.18
N GLU A 87 10.81 10.68 14.46
CA GLU A 87 10.11 9.63 15.24
C GLU A 87 8.60 9.85 15.34
N ARG A 88 8.14 11.10 15.21
CA ARG A 88 6.72 11.45 15.20
C ARG A 88 6.37 12.03 13.85
N LEU A 89 5.65 11.25 13.07
CA LEU A 89 5.04 11.69 11.82
C LEU A 89 3.54 11.89 12.05
N PRO A 90 2.91 12.86 11.36
CA PRO A 90 1.46 13.00 11.40
C PRO A 90 0.79 11.75 10.82
N ASN A 91 -0.40 11.43 11.33
CA ASN A 91 -1.23 10.40 10.73
C ASN A 91 -1.76 10.86 9.36
N THR A 92 -2.13 9.90 8.51
CA THR A 92 -2.67 10.16 7.17
C THR A 92 -3.95 9.37 6.95
N SER A 93 -4.96 10.04 6.37
CA SER A 93 -6.13 9.38 5.79
C SER A 93 -5.81 8.99 4.34
N ILE A 94 -6.12 7.75 3.97
CA ILE A 94 -5.83 7.22 2.63
C ILE A 94 -7.16 7.07 1.88
N ILE A 95 -7.33 7.84 0.81
CA ILE A 95 -8.57 7.85 0.01
C ILE A 95 -8.30 7.13 -1.32
N ILE A 96 -9.10 6.12 -1.63
CA ILE A 96 -8.98 5.32 -2.86
C ILE A 96 -10.31 5.44 -3.62
N PRO A 97 -10.37 6.33 -4.63
CA PRO A 97 -11.49 6.31 -5.57
C PRO A 97 -11.38 5.09 -6.47
N PHE A 98 -12.50 4.43 -6.73
CA PHE A 98 -12.58 3.32 -7.68
C PHE A 98 -13.86 3.41 -8.51
N HIS A 99 -13.75 3.09 -9.79
CA HIS A 99 -14.88 2.96 -10.71
C HIS A 99 -14.69 1.67 -11.49
N ASN A 100 -15.59 0.71 -11.35
CA ASN A 100 -15.52 -0.56 -12.06
C ASN A 100 -14.09 -1.16 -11.99
N GLU A 101 -13.52 -1.25 -10.78
CA GLU A 101 -12.17 -1.78 -10.55
C GLU A 101 -12.16 -3.29 -10.28
N GLY A 102 -11.09 -3.96 -10.70
CA GLY A 102 -10.97 -5.42 -10.55
C GLY A 102 -10.83 -5.79 -9.06
N TRP A 103 -11.70 -6.66 -8.55
CA TRP A 103 -11.76 -6.97 -7.10
C TRP A 103 -10.41 -7.37 -6.50
N THR A 104 -9.64 -8.23 -7.17
CA THR A 104 -8.33 -8.69 -6.69
C THR A 104 -7.25 -7.61 -6.78
N SER A 105 -7.36 -6.67 -7.71
CA SER A 105 -6.49 -5.50 -7.79
C SER A 105 -6.78 -4.49 -6.67
N LEU A 106 -8.06 -4.20 -6.41
CA LEU A 106 -8.47 -3.33 -5.31
C LEU A 106 -8.04 -3.89 -3.96
N LEU A 107 -8.34 -5.16 -3.68
CA LEU A 107 -7.94 -5.82 -2.44
C LEU A 107 -6.42 -5.84 -2.25
N ARG A 108 -5.65 -6.15 -3.29
CA ARG A 108 -4.18 -6.16 -3.22
C ARG A 108 -3.61 -4.77 -2.91
N THR A 109 -4.28 -3.70 -3.34
CA THR A 109 -3.93 -2.32 -2.98
C THR A 109 -4.12 -2.10 -1.47
N ILE A 110 -5.28 -2.49 -0.94
CA ILE A 110 -5.60 -2.38 0.49
C ILE A 110 -4.63 -3.21 1.34
N HIS A 111 -4.42 -4.49 1.01
CA HIS A 111 -3.45 -5.34 1.69
C HIS A 111 -2.03 -4.77 1.64
N SER A 112 -1.61 -4.18 0.51
CA SER A 112 -0.30 -3.53 0.42
C SER A 112 -0.18 -2.35 1.37
N ILE A 113 -1.24 -1.54 1.53
CA ILE A 113 -1.25 -0.40 2.46
C ILE A 113 -1.11 -0.89 3.89
N ILE A 114 -1.98 -1.80 4.33
CA ILE A 114 -2.00 -2.35 5.69
C ILE A 114 -0.68 -3.04 6.02
N ASN A 115 -0.13 -3.81 5.09
CA ASN A 115 1.06 -4.61 5.34
C ASN A 115 2.38 -3.83 5.24
N ARG A 116 2.41 -2.67 4.57
CA ARG A 116 3.66 -1.91 4.32
C ARG A 116 3.69 -0.54 4.97
N THR A 117 2.63 -0.16 5.67
CA THR A 117 2.55 1.10 6.40
C THR A 117 2.45 0.81 7.89
N PRO A 118 3.24 1.47 8.76
CA PRO A 118 2.98 1.43 10.19
C PRO A 118 1.54 1.82 10.53
N GLU A 119 0.88 1.01 11.35
CA GLU A 119 -0.50 1.25 11.80
C GLU A 119 -0.67 2.62 12.47
N SER A 120 0.33 3.06 13.25
CA SER A 120 0.33 4.38 13.91
C SER A 120 0.26 5.58 12.95
N LEU A 121 0.62 5.40 11.67
CA LEU A 121 0.55 6.46 10.67
C LEU A 121 -0.75 6.43 9.87
N ILE A 122 -1.54 5.35 9.93
CA ILE A 122 -2.80 5.26 9.22
C ILE A 122 -3.91 5.75 10.14
N ALA A 123 -4.56 6.85 9.77
CA ALA A 123 -5.77 7.30 10.47
C ALA A 123 -6.99 6.48 10.02
N GLU A 124 -7.16 6.34 8.70
CA GLU A 124 -8.28 5.64 8.09
C GLU A 124 -7.99 5.33 6.62
N ILE A 125 -8.69 4.33 6.08
CA ILE A 125 -8.71 4.02 4.64
C ILE A 125 -10.15 4.19 4.17
N ILE A 126 -10.38 5.10 3.23
CA ILE A 126 -11.70 5.41 2.68
C ILE A 126 -11.73 4.94 1.23
N LEU A 127 -12.62 3.99 0.93
CA LEU A 127 -12.92 3.59 -0.45
C LEU A 127 -14.10 4.42 -0.96
N VAL A 128 -13.91 5.12 -2.08
CA VAL A 128 -14.93 5.97 -2.70
C VAL A 128 -15.36 5.32 -4.00
N ASP A 129 -16.61 4.85 -4.06
CA ASP A 129 -17.20 4.32 -5.29
C ASP A 129 -17.65 5.48 -6.19
N ASP A 130 -17.03 5.61 -7.35
CA ASP A 130 -17.40 6.60 -8.38
C ASP A 130 -18.42 5.98 -9.34
N PHE A 131 -19.59 5.63 -8.82
CA PHE A 131 -20.73 5.10 -9.59
C PHE A 131 -20.38 3.86 -10.44
N SER A 132 -19.86 2.82 -9.80
CA SER A 132 -19.59 1.53 -10.48
C SER A 132 -20.89 0.83 -10.92
N ASP A 133 -20.94 0.42 -12.18
CA ASP A 133 -22.06 -0.35 -12.77
C ASP A 133 -22.01 -1.84 -12.40
N ARG A 134 -20.84 -2.31 -11.94
CA ARG A 134 -20.66 -3.69 -11.49
C ARG A 134 -21.45 -3.89 -10.19
N GLY A 135 -22.65 -4.44 -10.32
CA GLY A 135 -23.61 -4.79 -9.25
C GLY A 135 -23.14 -5.82 -8.22
N LYS A 136 -21.86 -5.80 -7.86
CA LYS A 136 -21.38 -6.33 -6.60
C LYS A 136 -21.79 -5.31 -5.55
N SER A 137 -23.00 -5.48 -5.01
CA SER A 137 -23.38 -4.84 -3.75
C SER A 137 -22.22 -5.06 -2.80
N LEU A 138 -21.48 -3.98 -2.53
CA LEU A 138 -20.30 -3.96 -1.69
C LEU A 138 -20.73 -4.23 -0.25
N LEU A 139 -21.13 -5.46 0.04
CA LEU A 139 -20.84 -6.08 1.32
C LEU A 139 -19.33 -6.28 1.33
N ILE A 140 -18.55 -5.18 1.34
CA ILE A 140 -17.20 -5.21 1.86
C ILE A 140 -17.42 -5.68 3.28
N PRO A 141 -17.08 -6.92 3.65
CA PRO A 141 -17.33 -7.37 5.00
C PRO A 141 -16.45 -6.50 5.91
N PHE A 142 -17.03 -5.47 6.55
CA PHE A 142 -16.48 -4.68 7.64
C PHE A 142 -14.94 -4.51 7.66
N TYR A 143 -14.32 -4.04 6.56
CA TYR A 143 -12.86 -3.84 6.54
C TYR A 143 -12.40 -2.46 6.02
N VAL A 144 -13.34 -1.53 5.84
CA VAL A 144 -13.03 -0.16 5.36
C VAL A 144 -13.67 0.86 6.29
N ILE A 145 -13.44 0.69 7.60
CA ILE A 145 -13.24 1.72 8.64
C ILE A 145 -12.44 1.00 9.75
N LEU A 146 -11.17 0.70 9.51
CA LEU A 146 -10.23 0.24 10.54
C LEU A 146 -8.97 1.07 10.28
N LEU A 147 -8.45 1.89 11.20
CA LEU A 147 -8.31 1.69 12.63
C LEU A 147 -8.33 3.05 13.34
N SER A 148 -9.32 3.28 14.21
CA SER A 148 -9.12 4.17 15.36
C SER A 148 -9.38 3.34 16.60
N PRO A 149 -8.36 2.85 17.31
CA PRO A 149 -8.52 2.60 18.73
C PRO A 149 -8.55 3.97 19.40
N ALA A 150 -9.70 4.35 19.93
CA ALA A 150 -9.76 5.33 21.01
C ALA A 150 -8.89 4.87 22.19
#